data_AF-K3XB79-F1
#
_entry.id   AF-K3XB79-F1
#
_cell.length_a   1.000
_cell.length_b   1.000
_cell.length_c   1.000
_cell.angle_alpha   90.00
_cell.angle_beta   90.00
_cell.angle_gamma   90.00
#
_symmetry.space_group_name_H-M   'P 1'
#
loop_
_entity.id
_entity.type
_entity.pdbx_description
1 polymer ?
#
loop_
_entity_poly.entity_id
_entity_poly.type
_entity_poly.pdbx_seq_one_letter_code
_entity_poly.pdbx_strand_id
1 'polypeptide(L)'
;MRGSILHRVALALSASVALCGSLFAAAQTERVVTETVSGTIYRYPTYISVDQYSLSIAAASAIVEFDILSVETMDNVTFTDVNNDCDSAYIDSQIYLFKKASDGSLQFLASNDDEGDDYSSYYGRGRRDGSLSTQDSYLIRKLSMGDYVLAVGRYPLNTASAAKGKSTEAIDQFTPYACQSRKASYGNYRMTVRSQSTAVAGIIKTYPNSYVGNSCSVSAYVTRECVFRLPGDYRKAIMN
;
A
#
# COMPACT_ATOMS: atom_id res chain seq x y z
N MET A 1 46.86 63.74 54.11
CA MET A 1 46.15 62.46 53.90
C MET A 1 44.98 62.71 52.95
N ARG A 2 44.93 61.96 51.83
CA ARG A 2 43.77 61.46 51.05
C ARG A 2 42.48 62.31 51.08
N GLY A 3 41.82 62.67 49.99
CA GLY A 3 41.81 62.17 48.63
C GLY A 3 40.45 62.57 48.01
N SER A 4 40.49 62.99 46.76
CA SER A 4 39.40 63.49 45.89
C SER A 4 38.32 62.45 45.55
N ILE A 5 37.05 62.85 45.45
CA ILE A 5 36.03 62.14 44.62
C ILE A 5 35.09 63.15 43.93
N LEU A 6 35.22 63.23 42.61
CA LEU A 6 34.25 63.81 41.67
C LEU A 6 32.99 62.93 41.59
N HIS A 7 31.80 63.52 41.58
CA HIS A 7 30.58 62.88 41.07
C HIS A 7 30.31 63.37 39.65
N ARG A 8 30.48 62.48 38.66
CA ARG A 8 29.94 62.64 37.30
C ARG A 8 28.63 61.88 37.21
N VAL A 9 27.58 62.59 36.82
CA VAL A 9 26.28 62.04 36.42
C VAL A 9 26.45 61.28 35.11
N ALA A 10 26.13 59.99 35.10
CA ALA A 10 26.12 59.16 33.90
C ALA A 10 24.68 59.00 33.39
N LEU A 11 24.52 59.32 32.11
CA LEU A 11 23.32 59.28 31.28
C LEU A 11 22.85 57.83 31.11
N ALA A 12 21.59 57.53 31.46
CA ALA A 12 20.98 56.24 31.20
C ALA A 12 20.48 56.17 29.75
N LEU A 13 21.12 55.34 28.93
CA LEU A 13 20.66 54.98 27.59
C LEU A 13 19.78 53.72 27.70
N SER A 14 18.48 53.86 27.42
CA SER A 14 17.53 52.74 27.38
C SER A 14 17.68 51.97 26.07
N ALA A 15 18.29 50.79 26.13
CA ALA A 15 18.30 49.83 25.02
C ALA A 15 16.98 49.05 24.99
N SER A 16 16.13 49.35 24.01
CA SER A 16 14.94 48.55 23.72
C SER A 16 15.36 47.33 22.89
N VAL A 17 15.45 46.16 23.53
CA VAL A 17 15.68 44.89 22.84
C VAL A 17 14.34 44.42 22.28
N ALA A 18 14.15 44.56 20.97
CA ALA A 18 13.05 43.94 20.26
C ALA A 18 13.24 42.41 20.30
N LEU A 19 12.42 41.72 21.10
CA LEU A 19 12.26 40.26 20.98
C LEU A 19 11.55 39.95 19.66
N CYS A 20 12.32 39.85 18.60
CA CYS A 20 11.89 39.15 17.39
C CYS A 20 11.92 37.65 17.72
N GLY A 21 10.79 37.13 18.22
CA GLY A 21 10.59 35.70 18.41
C GLY A 21 10.53 35.02 17.05
N SER A 22 11.69 34.65 16.51
CA SER A 22 11.77 33.69 15.42
C SER A 22 11.29 32.34 15.95
N LEU A 23 10.01 32.06 15.73
CA LEU A 23 9.46 30.71 15.73
C LEU A 23 10.19 29.92 14.65
N PHE A 24 11.28 29.26 15.03
CA PHE A 24 11.88 28.21 14.22
C PHE A 24 10.88 27.07 14.16
N ALA A 25 10.00 27.06 13.16
CA ALA A 25 9.37 25.83 12.72
C ALA A 25 10.53 24.93 12.24
N ALA A 26 10.87 23.92 13.03
CA ALA A 26 11.84 22.91 12.60
C ALA A 26 11.33 22.34 11.27
N ALA A 27 12.08 22.57 10.19
CA ALA A 27 11.79 21.95 8.91
C ALA A 27 11.86 20.43 9.11
N GLN A 28 10.71 19.78 9.16
CA GLN A 28 10.66 18.33 9.24
C GLN A 28 11.12 17.80 7.89
N THR A 29 12.28 17.14 7.84
CA THR A 29 12.77 16.50 6.63
C THR A 29 11.79 15.40 6.21
N GLU A 30 11.09 15.63 5.11
CA GLU A 30 10.27 14.60 4.46
C GLU A 30 11.19 13.49 3.96
N ARG A 31 10.83 12.25 4.30
CA ARG A 31 11.53 11.03 3.87
C ARG A 31 10.54 10.12 3.15
N VAL A 32 11.05 9.19 2.36
CA VAL A 32 10.23 8.10 1.81
C VAL A 32 10.22 6.96 2.80
N VAL A 33 9.01 6.57 3.24
CA VAL A 33 8.77 5.39 4.08
C VAL A 33 8.15 4.32 3.21
N THR A 34 8.67 3.10 3.29
CA THR A 34 8.14 1.92 2.57
C THR A 34 7.62 0.91 3.58
N GLU A 35 6.39 0.45 3.37
CA GLU A 35 5.75 -0.62 4.13
C GLU A 35 5.35 -1.74 3.19
N THR A 36 5.48 -2.98 3.63
CA THR A 36 5.04 -4.15 2.87
C THR A 36 4.15 -4.99 3.75
N VAL A 37 2.99 -5.37 3.22
CA VAL A 37 2.04 -6.23 3.92
C VAL A 37 1.47 -7.28 2.99
N SER A 38 1.21 -8.47 3.54
CA SER A 38 0.52 -9.53 2.83
C SER A 38 -0.95 -9.57 3.25
N GLY A 39 -1.80 -9.99 2.33
CA GLY A 39 -3.23 -10.19 2.57
C GLY A 39 -3.76 -11.36 1.75
N THR A 40 -4.98 -11.76 2.08
CA THR A 40 -5.68 -12.83 1.37
C THR A 40 -7.14 -12.43 1.16
N ILE A 41 -7.62 -12.54 -0.07
CA ILE A 41 -9.01 -12.33 -0.43
C ILE A 41 -9.72 -13.67 -0.50
N TYR A 42 -10.83 -13.81 0.22
CA TYR A 42 -11.59 -15.04 0.35
C TYR A 42 -12.88 -15.01 -0.45
N ARG A 43 -13.18 -16.13 -1.12
CA ARG A 43 -14.48 -16.41 -1.74
C ARG A 43 -15.36 -17.18 -0.74
N TYR A 44 -16.46 -16.55 -0.36
CA TYR A 44 -17.56 -17.19 0.36
C TYR A 44 -18.73 -17.48 -0.58
N PRO A 45 -19.68 -18.35 -0.20
CA PRO A 45 -20.81 -18.69 -1.07
C PRO A 45 -21.67 -17.49 -1.52
N THR A 46 -21.68 -16.40 -0.76
CA THR A 46 -22.55 -15.23 -1.04
C THR A 46 -21.80 -13.92 -1.17
N TYR A 47 -20.47 -13.90 -1.02
CA TYR A 47 -19.65 -12.70 -1.18
C TYR A 47 -18.16 -13.03 -1.32
N ILE A 48 -17.39 -12.07 -1.83
CA ILE A 48 -15.92 -12.05 -1.76
C ILE A 48 -15.50 -11.03 -0.70
N SER A 49 -14.52 -11.35 0.13
CA SER A 49 -13.99 -10.38 1.11
C SER A 49 -13.29 -9.22 0.40
N VAL A 50 -13.27 -8.06 1.06
CA VAL A 50 -12.44 -6.93 0.67
C VAL A 50 -11.67 -6.49 1.90
N ASP A 51 -10.36 -6.44 1.77
CA ASP A 51 -9.46 -6.03 2.82
C ASP A 51 -9.45 -4.51 2.94
N GLN A 52 -9.55 -3.98 4.17
CA GLN A 52 -9.56 -2.54 4.42
C GLN A 52 -8.39 -2.15 5.34
N TYR A 53 -7.52 -1.29 4.83
CA TYR A 53 -6.38 -0.72 5.54
C TYR A 53 -6.69 0.71 5.95
N SER A 54 -6.62 1.03 7.25
CA SER A 54 -6.73 2.41 7.70
C SER A 54 -5.36 3.08 7.60
N LEU A 55 -5.32 4.25 6.98
CA LEU A 55 -4.11 5.05 6.80
C LEU A 55 -4.27 6.39 7.50
N SER A 56 -3.17 6.98 7.98
CA SER A 56 -3.16 8.35 8.50
C SER A 56 -1.98 9.13 7.96
N ILE A 57 -2.28 10.23 7.28
CA ILE A 57 -1.31 11.15 6.67
C ILE A 57 -1.12 12.34 7.61
N ALA A 58 0.09 12.49 8.14
CA ALA A 58 0.44 13.59 9.04
C ALA A 58 0.97 14.83 8.31
N ALA A 59 1.59 14.65 7.14
CA ALA A 59 2.11 15.76 6.35
C ALA A 59 0.96 16.57 5.74
N ALA A 60 1.14 17.88 5.59
CA ALA A 60 0.16 18.75 4.93
C ALA A 60 -0.13 18.29 3.48
N SER A 61 0.87 17.68 2.84
CA SER A 61 0.80 17.10 1.51
C SER A 61 1.80 15.94 1.43
N ALA A 62 1.35 14.74 1.07
CA ALA A 62 2.20 13.57 0.87
C ALA A 62 1.90 12.90 -0.47
N ILE A 63 2.92 12.50 -1.23
CA ILE A 63 2.76 11.51 -2.30
C ILE A 63 2.72 10.12 -1.66
N VAL A 64 1.70 9.33 -2.02
CA VAL A 64 1.52 7.95 -1.57
C VAL A 64 1.31 7.06 -2.79
N GLU A 65 2.08 5.97 -2.85
CA GLU A 65 2.01 4.92 -3.85
C GLU A 65 1.55 3.62 -3.18
N PHE A 66 0.63 2.91 -3.83
CA PHE A 66 0.15 1.59 -3.50
C PHE A 66 0.43 0.68 -4.69
N ASP A 67 1.07 -0.45 -4.43
CA ASP A 67 1.50 -1.39 -5.47
C ASP A 67 1.12 -2.80 -5.02
N ILE A 68 0.28 -3.50 -5.78
CA ILE A 68 -0.23 -4.83 -5.45
C ILE A 68 0.48 -5.85 -6.33
N LEU A 69 1.11 -6.84 -5.70
CA LEU A 69 1.67 -8.00 -6.37
C LEU A 69 0.83 -9.23 -6.06
N SER A 70 0.22 -9.83 -7.08
CA SER A 70 -0.61 -11.01 -6.88
C SER A 70 -0.54 -11.99 -8.03
N VAL A 71 -0.71 -11.57 -9.28
CA VAL A 71 -0.89 -12.51 -10.39
C VAL A 71 0.38 -13.33 -10.67
N GLU A 72 0.26 -14.65 -10.54
CA GLU A 72 1.41 -15.58 -10.60
C GLU A 72 1.55 -16.31 -11.95
N THR A 73 0.71 -16.01 -12.94
CA THR A 73 0.71 -16.71 -14.23
C THR A 73 0.33 -15.79 -15.39
N MET A 74 0.99 -15.95 -16.55
CA MET A 74 0.66 -15.24 -17.79
C MET A 74 -0.17 -16.09 -18.76
N ASP A 75 -0.11 -17.41 -18.63
CA ASP A 75 -0.69 -18.39 -19.57
C ASP A 75 -1.76 -19.28 -18.93
N ASN A 76 -2.05 -19.08 -17.63
CA ASN A 76 -2.91 -19.93 -16.81
C ASN A 76 -2.39 -21.38 -16.64
N VAL A 77 -1.15 -21.68 -17.02
CA VAL A 77 -0.55 -23.02 -16.99
C VAL A 77 0.69 -23.06 -16.10
N THR A 78 1.58 -22.10 -16.29
CA THR A 78 2.84 -21.97 -15.55
C THR A 78 2.68 -20.93 -14.46
N PHE A 79 3.15 -21.27 -13.25
CA PHE A 79 3.10 -20.39 -12.10
C PHE A 79 4.51 -19.96 -11.72
N THR A 80 4.65 -18.74 -11.24
CA THR A 80 5.87 -18.21 -10.66
C THR A 80 5.49 -17.52 -9.37
N ASP A 81 6.06 -17.99 -8.27
CA ASP A 81 5.90 -17.37 -6.96
C ASP A 81 6.55 -15.97 -6.98
N VAL A 82 5.72 -14.94 -7.04
CA VAL A 82 6.16 -13.53 -7.10
C VAL A 82 6.11 -12.86 -5.74
N ASN A 83 5.23 -13.34 -4.86
CA ASN A 83 4.95 -12.73 -3.57
C ASN A 83 5.73 -13.40 -2.40
N ASN A 84 6.46 -14.50 -2.68
CA ASN A 84 7.24 -15.34 -1.78
C ASN A 84 6.38 -16.09 -0.72
N ASP A 85 5.17 -16.50 -1.08
CA ASP A 85 4.31 -17.31 -0.22
C ASP A 85 4.31 -18.81 -0.59
N CYS A 86 4.98 -19.20 -1.67
CA CYS A 86 4.99 -20.54 -2.22
C CYS A 86 3.60 -21.15 -2.45
N ASP A 87 2.59 -20.31 -2.71
CA ASP A 87 1.21 -20.68 -2.96
C ASP A 87 0.72 -20.05 -4.26
N SER A 88 0.30 -20.89 -5.21
CA SER A 88 -0.18 -20.44 -6.53
C SER A 88 -1.52 -19.70 -6.52
N ALA A 89 -2.03 -19.35 -5.34
CA ALA A 89 -3.31 -18.71 -5.14
C ALA A 89 -3.20 -17.19 -5.28
N TYR A 90 -3.86 -16.60 -6.28
CA TYR A 90 -3.78 -15.17 -6.57
C TYR A 90 -5.13 -14.52 -6.89
N ILE A 91 -5.12 -13.20 -6.96
CA ILE A 91 -6.21 -12.37 -7.45
C ILE A 91 -5.78 -11.47 -8.62
N ASP A 92 -6.66 -11.32 -9.61
CA ASP A 92 -6.74 -10.10 -10.41
C ASP A 92 -7.26 -9.00 -9.47
N SER A 93 -6.41 -8.04 -9.14
CA SER A 93 -6.63 -7.12 -8.01
C SER A 93 -7.35 -5.85 -8.43
N GLN A 94 -8.16 -5.29 -7.54
CA GLN A 94 -8.75 -3.97 -7.72
C GLN A 94 -8.76 -3.21 -6.40
N ILE A 95 -8.28 -1.97 -6.43
CA ILE A 95 -8.13 -1.12 -5.24
C ILE A 95 -8.99 0.14 -5.30
N TYR A 96 -9.45 0.57 -4.13
CA TYR A 96 -10.21 1.80 -3.94
C TYR A 96 -9.64 2.60 -2.77
N LEU A 97 -9.39 3.89 -2.99
CA LEU A 97 -8.96 4.82 -1.97
C LEU A 97 -10.12 5.73 -1.55
N PHE A 98 -10.34 5.82 -0.25
CA PHE A 98 -11.35 6.67 0.37
C PHE A 98 -10.72 7.65 1.34
N LYS A 99 -11.22 8.89 1.39
CA LYS A 99 -11.03 9.77 2.54
C LYS A 99 -12.02 9.39 3.62
N LYS A 100 -11.55 9.26 4.87
CA LYS A 100 -12.40 8.96 6.02
C LYS A 100 -12.71 10.25 6.77
N ALA A 101 -13.99 10.55 6.93
CA ALA A 101 -14.45 11.65 7.76
C ALA A 101 -14.46 11.25 9.25
N SER A 102 -14.59 12.24 10.14
CA SER A 102 -14.62 12.02 11.59
C SER A 102 -15.83 11.19 12.07
N ASP A 103 -16.93 11.21 11.32
CA ASP A 103 -18.12 10.36 11.55
C ASP A 103 -17.96 8.93 11.01
N GLY A 104 -16.80 8.62 10.41
CA GLY A 104 -16.49 7.33 9.81
C GLY A 104 -16.99 7.15 8.38
N SER A 105 -17.70 8.13 7.80
CA SER A 105 -18.12 8.07 6.41
C SER A 105 -16.92 8.07 5.46
N LEU A 106 -17.07 7.33 4.35
CA LEU A 106 -16.02 7.15 3.34
C LEU A 106 -16.38 7.92 2.06
N GLN A 107 -15.53 8.86 1.69
CA GLN A 107 -15.62 9.58 0.42
C GLN A 107 -14.65 8.97 -0.59
N PHE A 108 -15.17 8.48 -1.72
CA PHE A 108 -14.34 7.95 -2.80
C PHE A 108 -13.40 9.02 -3.36
N LEU A 109 -12.13 8.64 -3.57
CA LEU A 109 -11.11 9.50 -4.18
C LEU A 109 -10.59 8.94 -5.49
N ALA A 110 -10.28 7.66 -5.53
CA ALA A 110 -9.66 7.01 -6.68
C ALA A 110 -9.77 5.49 -6.60
N SER A 111 -9.63 4.85 -7.75
CA SER A 111 -9.52 3.39 -7.87
C SER A 111 -8.58 3.05 -9.01
N ASN A 112 -8.06 1.83 -9.00
CA ASN A 112 -7.41 1.23 -10.16
C ASN A 112 -7.54 -0.30 -10.10
N ASP A 113 -7.52 -0.95 -11.25
CA ASP A 113 -7.50 -2.42 -11.41
C ASP A 113 -6.28 -2.92 -12.21
N ASP A 114 -5.45 -2.04 -12.75
CA ASP A 114 -4.31 -2.42 -13.60
C ASP A 114 -2.96 -1.81 -13.11
N GLU A 115 -1.87 -2.12 -13.79
CA GLU A 115 -0.48 -1.78 -13.45
C GLU A 115 -0.10 -0.33 -13.76
N GLY A 116 -0.91 0.33 -14.58
CA GLY A 116 -0.84 1.74 -14.89
C GLY A 116 -1.92 2.50 -14.14
N ASP A 117 -1.54 3.56 -13.44
CA ASP A 117 -2.50 4.55 -12.97
C ASP A 117 -3.07 5.36 -14.16
N ASP A 118 -4.18 6.06 -13.97
CA ASP A 118 -4.89 6.85 -15.01
C ASP A 118 -4.01 7.87 -15.77
N TYR A 119 -2.81 8.17 -15.23
CA TYR A 119 -1.80 9.01 -15.86
C TYR A 119 -0.76 8.17 -16.64
N SER A 120 -0.70 8.39 -17.96
CA SER A 120 0.24 7.72 -18.87
C SER A 120 1.72 7.83 -18.46
N SER A 121 2.11 8.87 -17.70
CA SER A 121 3.47 9.02 -17.15
C SER A 121 3.85 7.97 -16.10
N TYR A 122 2.87 7.22 -15.58
CA TYR A 122 3.05 6.16 -14.58
C TYR A 122 2.90 4.76 -15.17
N TYR A 123 2.69 4.65 -16.48
CA TYR A 123 2.61 3.37 -17.17
C TYR A 123 3.80 2.47 -16.84
N GLY A 124 3.51 1.21 -16.51
CA GLY A 124 4.51 0.18 -16.19
C GLY A 124 5.23 0.36 -14.85
N ARG A 125 4.80 1.30 -13.98
CA ARG A 125 5.36 1.41 -12.62
C ARG A 125 4.97 0.23 -11.74
N GLY A 126 3.72 -0.24 -11.82
CA GLY A 126 3.22 -1.41 -11.08
C GLY A 126 3.85 -2.75 -11.47
N ARG A 127 4.80 -2.77 -12.42
CA ARG A 127 5.55 -3.99 -12.77
C ARG A 127 7.01 -3.98 -12.29
N ARG A 128 7.43 -2.94 -11.59
CA ARG A 128 8.83 -2.78 -11.15
C ARG A 128 9.18 -3.66 -9.94
N ASP A 129 8.18 -4.22 -9.30
CA ASP A 129 8.26 -5.09 -8.13
C ASP A 129 8.39 -6.59 -8.49
N GLY A 130 8.33 -6.92 -9.79
CA GLY A 130 8.38 -8.29 -10.28
C GLY A 130 7.04 -8.84 -10.78
N SER A 131 5.97 -8.03 -10.84
CA SER A 131 4.69 -8.48 -11.40
C SER A 131 4.82 -9.01 -12.83
N LEU A 132 4.09 -10.09 -13.09
CA LEU A 132 4.02 -10.78 -14.38
C LEU A 132 2.88 -10.23 -15.25
N SER A 133 1.87 -9.61 -14.63
CA SER A 133 0.62 -9.23 -15.28
C SER A 133 0.41 -7.73 -15.25
N THR A 134 -0.46 -7.26 -16.15
CA THR A 134 -1.01 -5.90 -16.12
C THR A 134 -2.15 -5.77 -15.12
N GLN A 135 -2.71 -6.89 -14.64
CA GLN A 135 -3.87 -6.95 -13.73
C GLN A 135 -3.55 -6.68 -12.25
N ASP A 136 -2.27 -6.41 -11.97
CA ASP A 136 -1.78 -6.10 -10.63
C ASP A 136 -1.92 -4.60 -10.41
N SER A 137 -2.79 -4.21 -9.49
CA SER A 137 -3.23 -2.83 -9.27
C SER A 137 -2.10 -1.93 -8.76
N TYR A 138 -1.91 -0.78 -9.42
CA TYR A 138 -1.00 0.28 -8.97
C TYR A 138 -1.70 1.64 -8.84
N LEU A 139 -1.49 2.38 -7.75
CA LEU A 139 -2.13 3.68 -7.53
C LEU A 139 -1.18 4.68 -6.88
N ILE A 140 -1.02 5.87 -7.46
CA ILE A 140 -0.22 6.96 -6.88
C ILE A 140 -1.06 8.23 -6.69
N ARG A 141 -1.15 8.75 -5.47
CA ARG A 141 -1.95 9.95 -5.18
C ARG A 141 -1.19 10.93 -4.30
N LYS A 142 -1.44 12.22 -4.54
CA LYS A 142 -1.07 13.30 -3.62
C LYS A 142 -2.20 13.49 -2.63
N LEU A 143 -1.96 13.19 -1.36
CA LEU A 143 -2.93 13.24 -0.28
C LEU A 143 -2.64 14.39 0.68
N SER A 144 -3.69 15.05 1.16
CA SER A 144 -3.60 16.02 2.25
C SER A 144 -3.49 15.30 3.59
N MET A 145 -3.17 16.05 4.65
CA MET A 145 -3.31 15.57 6.02
C MET A 145 -4.73 15.00 6.27
N GLY A 146 -4.81 13.86 6.96
CA GLY A 146 -6.09 13.24 7.33
C GLY A 146 -6.04 11.71 7.35
N ASP A 147 -7.20 11.11 7.60
CA ASP A 147 -7.39 9.66 7.65
C ASP A 147 -8.03 9.14 6.37
N TYR A 148 -7.59 7.95 5.97
CA TYR A 148 -7.98 7.31 4.71
C TYR A 148 -8.25 5.82 4.92
N VAL A 149 -8.99 5.22 3.99
CA VAL A 149 -9.16 3.77 3.88
C VAL A 149 -8.75 3.35 2.48
N LEU A 150 -7.79 2.44 2.38
CA LEU A 150 -7.52 1.71 1.15
C LEU A 150 -8.24 0.37 1.24
N ALA A 151 -9.14 0.11 0.29
CA ALA A 151 -9.79 -1.16 0.11
C ALA A 151 -9.08 -1.95 -1.00
N VAL A 152 -8.70 -3.20 -0.72
CA VAL A 152 -8.11 -4.14 -1.68
C VAL A 152 -9.07 -5.31 -1.85
N GLY A 153 -9.48 -5.57 -3.08
CA GLY A 153 -10.28 -6.73 -3.42
C GLY A 153 -9.87 -7.28 -4.78
N ARG A 154 -10.72 -8.12 -5.35
CA ARG A 154 -10.52 -8.68 -6.69
C ARG A 154 -11.42 -8.02 -7.72
N TYR A 155 -10.99 -7.97 -8.96
CA TYR A 155 -11.84 -7.55 -10.08
C TYR A 155 -12.95 -8.58 -10.39
N PRO A 156 -14.20 -8.16 -10.64
CA PRO A 156 -14.71 -6.80 -10.53
C PRO A 156 -15.08 -6.44 -9.09
N LEU A 157 -14.83 -5.19 -8.71
CA LEU A 157 -15.20 -4.58 -7.45
C LEU A 157 -15.78 -3.20 -7.73
N ASN A 158 -16.92 -2.85 -7.11
CA ASN A 158 -17.44 -1.48 -7.19
C ASN A 158 -17.20 -0.70 -5.90
N THR A 159 -17.34 0.63 -5.99
CA THR A 159 -17.11 1.56 -4.88
C THR A 159 -17.92 1.23 -3.62
N ALA A 160 -19.18 0.82 -3.77
CA ALA A 160 -20.06 0.56 -2.63
C ALA A 160 -19.64 -0.72 -1.88
N SER A 161 -19.28 -1.76 -2.62
CA SER A 161 -18.76 -3.02 -2.10
C SER A 161 -17.38 -2.85 -1.46
N ALA A 162 -16.52 -2.03 -2.08
CA ALA A 162 -15.21 -1.68 -1.54
C ALA A 162 -15.32 -0.94 -0.19
N ALA A 163 -16.24 0.03 -0.09
CA ALA A 163 -16.51 0.75 1.16
C ALA A 163 -17.11 -0.17 2.26
N LYS A 164 -17.87 -1.20 1.88
CA LYS A 164 -18.50 -2.17 2.80
C LYS A 164 -17.57 -3.29 3.26
N GLY A 165 -16.41 -3.48 2.62
CA GLY A 165 -15.52 -4.61 2.92
C GLY A 165 -16.00 -5.95 2.35
N LYS A 166 -17.00 -5.96 1.45
CA LYS A 166 -17.61 -7.18 0.89
C LYS A 166 -18.15 -6.91 -0.51
N SER A 167 -17.81 -7.81 -1.43
CA SER A 167 -18.22 -7.79 -2.84
C SER A 167 -19.24 -8.89 -3.13
N THR A 168 -20.29 -8.57 -3.88
CA THR A 168 -21.27 -9.56 -4.39
C THR A 168 -21.25 -9.65 -5.92
N GLU A 169 -20.34 -8.90 -6.55
CA GLU A 169 -20.17 -8.84 -7.97
C GLU A 169 -19.57 -10.16 -8.46
N ALA A 170 -20.27 -10.87 -9.34
CA ALA A 170 -19.74 -12.02 -10.06
C ALA A 170 -19.08 -13.09 -9.14
N ILE A 171 -19.71 -13.43 -8.01
CA ILE A 171 -19.14 -14.27 -6.94
C ILE A 171 -18.58 -15.60 -7.42
N ASP A 172 -19.11 -16.20 -8.49
CA ASP A 172 -18.65 -17.48 -9.07
C ASP A 172 -17.80 -17.33 -10.34
N GLN A 173 -17.40 -16.11 -10.65
CA GLN A 173 -16.59 -15.75 -11.82
C GLN A 173 -15.30 -15.06 -11.34
N PHE A 174 -14.31 -14.98 -12.23
CA PHE A 174 -13.00 -14.34 -12.00
C PHE A 174 -12.23 -14.93 -10.82
N THR A 175 -11.12 -14.31 -10.46
CA THR A 175 -10.32 -14.74 -9.31
C THR A 175 -11.12 -14.57 -7.98
N PRO A 176 -10.72 -15.22 -6.87
CA PRO A 176 -9.48 -15.94 -6.65
C PRO A 176 -9.24 -17.15 -7.54
N TYR A 177 -7.98 -17.33 -7.94
CA TYR A 177 -7.50 -18.42 -8.78
C TYR A 177 -6.41 -19.19 -8.06
N ALA A 178 -6.44 -20.52 -8.16
CA ALA A 178 -5.35 -21.37 -7.69
C ALA A 178 -5.29 -22.62 -8.57
N CYS A 179 -4.09 -23.02 -9.00
CA CYS A 179 -3.87 -24.31 -9.68
C CYS A 179 -4.84 -24.60 -10.84
N GLN A 180 -5.10 -23.62 -11.70
CA GLN A 180 -6.04 -23.74 -12.84
C GLN A 180 -7.53 -23.70 -12.49
N SER A 181 -7.86 -23.61 -11.21
CA SER A 181 -9.22 -23.35 -10.75
C SER A 181 -9.47 -21.84 -10.65
N ARG A 182 -10.29 -21.31 -11.57
CA ARG A 182 -10.87 -19.95 -11.48
C ARG A 182 -11.89 -19.79 -10.34
N LYS A 183 -12.04 -20.78 -9.47
CA LYS A 183 -12.98 -20.77 -8.35
C LYS A 183 -12.29 -21.19 -7.05
N ALA A 184 -11.05 -20.72 -6.85
CA ALA A 184 -10.38 -20.94 -5.58
C ALA A 184 -11.14 -20.24 -4.45
N SER A 185 -11.02 -20.82 -3.25
CA SER A 185 -11.62 -20.27 -2.03
C SER A 185 -10.88 -19.04 -1.52
N TYR A 186 -9.64 -18.81 -1.96
CA TYR A 186 -8.85 -17.64 -1.61
C TYR A 186 -7.77 -17.35 -2.64
N GLY A 187 -7.20 -16.14 -2.56
CA GLY A 187 -6.03 -15.71 -3.33
C GLY A 187 -5.23 -14.69 -2.55
N ASN A 188 -3.90 -14.83 -2.60
CA ASN A 188 -2.96 -14.05 -1.82
C ASN A 188 -2.42 -12.87 -2.63
N TYR A 189 -2.05 -11.81 -1.92
CA TYR A 189 -1.37 -10.67 -2.51
C TYR A 189 -0.38 -10.08 -1.52
N ARG A 190 0.59 -9.33 -2.05
CA ARG A 190 1.50 -8.49 -1.29
C ARG A 190 1.31 -7.05 -1.73
N MET A 191 0.99 -6.17 -0.79
CA MET A 191 0.92 -4.74 -1.03
C MET A 191 2.20 -4.06 -0.55
N THR A 192 2.79 -3.24 -1.41
CA THR A 192 3.83 -2.27 -1.04
C THR A 192 3.24 -0.87 -1.01
N VAL A 193 3.44 -0.17 0.11
CA VAL A 193 3.02 1.23 0.28
C VAL A 193 4.26 2.10 0.42
N ARG A 194 4.40 3.10 -0.43
CA ARG A 194 5.48 4.09 -0.34
C ARG A 194 4.88 5.46 -0.10
N SER A 195 5.33 6.16 0.92
CA SER A 195 4.78 7.47 1.26
C SER A 195 5.89 8.47 1.57
N GLN A 196 5.68 9.73 1.15
CA GLN A 196 6.40 10.85 1.71
C GLN A 196 5.85 11.13 3.11
N SER A 197 6.70 11.02 4.13
CA SER A 197 6.30 11.18 5.52
C SER A 197 7.31 12.01 6.28
N THR A 198 6.83 12.83 7.21
CA THR A 198 7.68 13.49 8.21
C THR A 198 7.90 12.61 9.44
N ALA A 199 7.11 11.54 9.60
CA ALA A 199 7.27 10.54 10.64
C ALA A 199 8.30 9.47 10.23
N VAL A 200 8.87 8.80 11.23
CA VAL A 200 9.73 7.61 11.02
C VAL A 200 8.90 6.35 10.73
N ALA A 201 7.68 6.31 11.27
CA ALA A 201 6.76 5.19 11.13
C ALA A 201 5.93 5.29 9.85
N GLY A 202 5.43 4.12 9.44
CA GLY A 202 4.47 3.95 8.35
C GLY A 202 3.16 4.72 8.51
N ILE A 203 2.45 4.87 7.39
CA ILE A 203 1.13 5.50 7.33
C ILE A 203 0.01 4.52 7.64
N ILE A 204 0.23 3.20 7.50
CA ILE A 204 -0.79 2.20 7.82
C ILE A 204 -0.95 2.10 9.34
N LYS A 205 -2.21 2.19 9.81
CA LYS A 205 -2.55 2.16 11.24
C LYS A 205 -3.23 0.86 11.66
N THR A 206 -4.03 0.29 10.77
CA THR A 206 -4.71 -0.99 11.01
C THR A 206 -4.67 -1.86 9.77
N TYR A 207 -4.52 -3.16 9.99
CA TYR A 207 -4.50 -4.19 8.96
C TYR A 207 -5.70 -5.14 9.18
N PRO A 208 -6.25 -5.74 8.12
CA PRO A 208 -7.35 -6.71 8.22
C PRO A 208 -6.92 -8.06 8.83
N ASN A 209 -5.60 -8.34 8.89
CA ASN A 209 -5.03 -9.63 9.31
C ASN A 209 -5.62 -10.83 8.56
N SER A 210 -5.82 -10.67 7.25
CA SER A 210 -6.46 -11.66 6.37
C SER A 210 -5.52 -12.76 5.89
N TYR A 211 -4.20 -12.53 5.91
CA TYR A 211 -3.21 -13.41 5.30
C TYR A 211 -3.20 -14.82 5.90
N VAL A 212 -3.34 -15.84 5.04
CA VAL A 212 -3.38 -17.26 5.45
C VAL A 212 -2.02 -17.85 5.82
N GLY A 213 -0.92 -17.16 5.49
CA GLY A 213 0.43 -17.67 5.67
C GLY A 213 1.04 -18.21 4.36
N ASN A 214 2.25 -18.77 4.46
CA ASN A 214 2.97 -19.34 3.31
C ASN A 214 2.94 -20.88 3.32
N SER A 215 3.13 -21.44 2.13
CA SER A 215 3.20 -22.87 1.85
C SER A 215 4.65 -23.36 1.64
N CYS A 216 5.66 -22.55 1.94
CA CYS A 216 7.04 -22.85 1.58
C CYS A 216 7.64 -24.08 2.29
N SER A 217 7.05 -24.50 3.42
CA SER A 217 7.50 -25.66 4.20
C SER A 217 6.57 -26.87 4.06
N VAL A 218 5.53 -26.81 3.22
CA VAL A 218 4.68 -27.99 2.99
C VAL A 218 5.39 -29.00 2.10
N SER A 219 5.20 -30.30 2.40
CA SER A 219 5.81 -31.37 1.62
C SER A 219 5.38 -31.28 0.16
N ALA A 220 6.33 -31.47 -0.76
CA ALA A 220 6.07 -31.51 -2.20
C ALA A 220 5.06 -32.61 -2.63
N TYR A 221 4.73 -33.55 -1.73
CA TYR A 221 3.68 -34.53 -1.94
C TYR A 221 2.26 -33.96 -1.72
N VAL A 222 2.13 -32.94 -0.86
CA VAL A 222 0.86 -32.25 -0.55
C VAL A 222 0.56 -31.18 -1.60
N THR A 223 1.57 -30.53 -2.17
CA THR A 223 1.42 -29.58 -3.29
C THR A 223 1.15 -30.26 -4.64
N ARG A 224 0.81 -31.56 -4.63
CA ARG A 224 0.61 -32.37 -5.84
C ARG A 224 -0.62 -32.00 -6.67
N GLU A 225 -1.58 -31.28 -6.10
CA GLU A 225 -2.76 -30.80 -6.83
C GLU A 225 -2.44 -29.63 -7.78
N CYS A 226 -1.19 -29.12 -7.75
CA CYS A 226 -0.73 -27.97 -8.54
C CYS A 226 0.59 -28.26 -9.28
N VAL A 227 0.85 -29.51 -9.66
CA VAL A 227 2.12 -29.92 -10.30
C VAL A 227 2.15 -29.50 -11.76
N PHE A 228 2.48 -28.24 -12.00
CA PHE A 228 3.51 -27.95 -12.99
C PHE A 228 4.78 -27.67 -12.22
N ARG A 229 5.85 -28.38 -12.58
CA ARG A 229 7.17 -28.21 -11.99
C ARG A 229 7.59 -26.75 -12.22
N LEU A 230 7.63 -25.93 -11.16
CA LEU A 230 8.23 -24.59 -11.21
C LEU A 230 9.62 -24.78 -11.85
N PRO A 231 9.91 -24.17 -13.02
CA PRO A 231 11.24 -24.29 -13.60
C PRO A 231 12.21 -23.65 -12.62
N GLY A 232 13.09 -24.46 -12.03
CA GLY A 232 14.19 -23.94 -11.25
C GLY A 232 14.97 -22.91 -12.09
N ASP A 233 15.13 -21.70 -11.56
CA ASP A 233 15.85 -20.58 -12.15
C ASP A 233 15.51 -20.27 -13.63
N TYR A 234 14.46 -19.46 -13.83
CA TYR A 234 14.01 -18.99 -15.13
C TYR A 234 15.05 -18.18 -15.92
N ARG A 235 16.16 -17.73 -15.29
CA ARG A 235 17.23 -16.99 -15.99
C ARG A 235 17.93 -17.83 -17.06
N LYS A 236 17.86 -19.16 -16.97
CA LYS A 236 18.36 -20.06 -18.03
C LYS A 236 17.39 -20.26 -19.20
N ALA A 237 16.09 -20.01 -19.03
CA ALA A 237 15.09 -20.23 -20.07
C ALA A 237 14.95 -19.03 -21.03
N ILE A 238 15.46 -17.86 -20.66
CA ILE A 238 15.40 -16.62 -21.45
C ILE A 238 16.61 -16.48 -22.42
N MET A 239 17.62 -17.35 -22.32
CA MET A 239 18.85 -17.26 -23.12
C MET A 239 18.98 -18.27 -24.28
N ASN A 240 17.88 -18.86 -24.75
CA ASN A 240 17.85 -19.66 -25.99
C ASN A 240 16.75 -19.18 -26.93
#